data_AF-F8DDV1-F1
#
_entry.id   AF-F8DDV1-F1
#
_cell.length_a   1.000
_cell.length_b   1.000
_cell.length_c   1.000
_cell.angle_alpha   90.00
_cell.angle_beta   90.00
_cell.angle_gamma   90.00
#
_symmetry.space_group_name_H-M   'P 1'
#
loop_
_entity.id
_entity.type
_entity.pdbx_description
1 polymer ?
#
loop_
_entity_poly.entity_id
_entity_poly.type
_entity_poly.pdbx_seq_one_letter_code
_entity_poly.pdbx_strand_id
1 'polypeptide(L)'
;MSSRLKLRTVVADTSALVCLAVPRADAAVDTDAPDPLQYLLTSCDVFVPSEVVAELHDITQYQDIYAAATSNVLAARGHYTARLIYDYARNGYMTTEAARTLLTVISPHRSWDDSPYVAQLVALLEQ
;
A
#
# COMPACT_ATOMS: atom_id res chain seq x y z
N MET A 1 16.06 -21.65 -19.59
CA MET A 1 14.78 -21.43 -18.89
C MET A 1 15.01 -20.35 -17.84
N SER A 2 14.70 -19.09 -18.17
CA SER A 2 14.94 -17.95 -17.27
C SER A 2 14.05 -18.12 -16.04
N SER A 3 14.65 -18.32 -14.87
CA SER A 3 13.91 -18.26 -13.61
C SER A 3 13.35 -16.86 -13.49
N ARG A 4 12.05 -16.67 -13.77
CA ARG A 4 11.38 -15.42 -13.45
C ARG A 4 11.67 -15.15 -11.99
N LEU A 5 12.37 -14.05 -11.71
CA LEU A 5 12.52 -13.50 -10.38
C LEU A 5 11.11 -13.37 -9.83
N LYS A 6 10.67 -14.32 -8.99
CA LYS A 6 9.41 -14.19 -8.26
C LYS A 6 9.61 -12.94 -7.42
N LEU A 7 8.86 -11.88 -7.69
CA LEU A 7 8.74 -10.74 -6.79
C LEU A 7 8.16 -11.30 -5.49
N ARG A 8 9.03 -11.59 -4.51
CA ARG A 8 8.64 -12.33 -3.31
C ARG A 8 7.91 -11.44 -2.32
N THR A 9 8.08 -10.12 -2.38
CA THR A 9 7.46 -9.18 -1.46
C THR A 9 7.42 -7.78 -2.07
N VAL A 10 6.30 -7.08 -1.92
CA VAL A 10 6.12 -5.69 -2.41
C VAL A 10 5.48 -4.85 -1.31
N VAL A 11 5.99 -3.63 -1.11
CA VAL A 11 5.32 -2.60 -0.31
C VAL A 11 4.70 -1.62 -1.28
N ALA A 12 3.38 -1.50 -1.27
CA ALA A 12 2.66 -0.70 -2.25
C ALA A 12 2.23 0.65 -1.67
N ASP A 13 2.37 1.70 -2.48
CA ASP A 13 1.84 3.03 -2.18
C ASP A 13 0.44 3.23 -2.80
N THR A 14 -0.23 4.33 -2.41
CA THR A 14 -1.58 4.69 -2.84
C THR A 14 -1.67 4.81 -4.36
N SER A 15 -0.78 5.59 -5.00
CA SER A 15 -0.88 5.88 -6.43
C SER A 15 -0.56 4.67 -7.30
N ALA A 16 0.38 3.82 -6.90
CA ALA A 16 0.70 2.57 -7.58
C ALA A 16 -0.49 1.60 -7.54
N LEU A 17 -1.14 1.42 -6.39
CA LEU A 17 -2.32 0.56 -6.28
C LEU A 17 -3.48 1.09 -7.14
N VAL A 18 -3.74 2.40 -7.11
CA VAL A 18 -4.79 3.02 -7.92
C VAL A 18 -4.50 2.86 -9.40
N CYS A 19 -3.29 3.17 -9.87
CA CYS A 19 -2.90 3.01 -11.28
C CYS A 19 -3.04 1.57 -11.78
N LEU A 20 -2.72 0.57 -10.95
CA LEU A 20 -2.90 -0.84 -11.30
C LEU A 20 -4.38 -1.25 -11.38
N ALA A 21 -5.26 -0.56 -10.65
CA ALA A 21 -6.69 -0.84 -10.63
C ALA A 21 -7.48 -0.12 -11.73
N VAL A 22 -6.93 0.96 -12.32
CA VAL A 22 -7.55 1.75 -13.39
C VAL A 22 -8.05 0.91 -14.57
N PRO A 23 -7.29 -0.08 -15.11
CA PRO A 23 -7.77 -0.87 -16.24
C PRO A 23 -9.09 -1.62 -15.99
N ARG A 24 -9.45 -1.90 -14.74
CA ARG A 24 -10.75 -2.50 -14.37
C ARG A 24 -11.81 -1.49 -13.94
N ALA A 25 -11.43 -0.23 -13.78
CA ALA A 25 -12.35 0.87 -13.54
C ALA A 25 -12.73 1.61 -14.84
N ASP A 26 -11.90 1.54 -15.86
CA ASP A 26 -12.13 2.17 -17.15
C ASP A 26 -13.06 1.33 -18.04
N ALA A 27 -14.26 1.85 -18.32
CA ALA A 27 -15.22 1.19 -19.22
C ALA A 27 -14.75 1.16 -20.69
N ALA A 28 -13.74 1.95 -21.06
CA ALA A 28 -13.15 1.93 -22.40
C ALA A 28 -12.13 0.80 -22.59
N VAL A 29 -11.66 0.17 -21.51
CA VAL A 29 -10.69 -0.93 -21.57
C VAL A 29 -11.44 -2.26 -21.79
N ASP A 30 -10.94 -3.05 -22.73
CA ASP A 30 -11.47 -4.38 -23.03
C ASP A 30 -11.41 -5.29 -21.79
N THR A 31 -12.49 -6.03 -21.53
CA THR A 31 -12.55 -7.00 -20.43
C THR A 31 -11.52 -8.13 -20.59
N ASP A 32 -11.12 -8.45 -21.82
CA ASP A 32 -10.10 -9.46 -22.10
C ASP A 32 -8.66 -8.96 -21.85
N ALA A 33 -8.47 -7.65 -21.59
CA ALA A 33 -7.17 -7.11 -21.24
C ALA A 33 -6.65 -7.72 -19.92
N PRO A 34 -5.33 -7.90 -19.77
CA PRO A 34 -4.74 -8.36 -18.51
C PRO A 34 -5.10 -7.46 -17.34
N ASP A 35 -5.34 -8.05 -16.17
CA ASP A 35 -5.56 -7.33 -14.91
C ASP A 35 -4.24 -7.22 -14.13
N PRO A 36 -3.59 -6.04 -14.11
CA PRO A 36 -2.29 -5.91 -13.48
C PRO A 36 -2.37 -5.87 -11.95
N LEU A 37 -3.49 -5.42 -11.37
CA LEU A 37 -3.71 -5.49 -9.92
C LEU A 37 -3.86 -6.95 -9.48
N GLN A 38 -4.71 -7.72 -10.16
CA GLN A 38 -4.89 -9.15 -9.88
C GLN A 38 -3.57 -9.91 -10.06
N TYR A 39 -2.80 -9.61 -11.12
CA TYR A 39 -1.51 -10.24 -11.33
C TYR A 39 -0.54 -9.97 -10.17
N LEU A 40 -0.44 -8.71 -9.71
CA LEU A 40 0.40 -8.35 -8.57
C LEU A 40 -0.01 -9.09 -7.30
N LEU A 41 -1.30 -9.04 -6.94
CA LEU A 41 -1.86 -9.61 -5.72
C LEU A 41 -1.80 -11.15 -5.68
N THR A 42 -1.77 -11.80 -6.84
CA THR A 42 -1.66 -13.27 -6.93
C THR A 42 -0.22 -13.76 -7.08
N SER A 43 0.70 -12.87 -7.47
CA SER A 43 2.10 -13.23 -7.73
C SER A 43 3.06 -12.82 -6.62
N CYS A 44 2.66 -11.92 -5.72
CA CYS A 44 3.51 -11.33 -4.69
C CYS A 44 2.84 -11.36 -3.31
N ASP A 45 3.63 -11.46 -2.24
CA ASP A 45 3.18 -11.06 -0.91
C ASP A 45 3.15 -9.52 -0.83
N VAL A 46 1.96 -8.94 -0.89
CA VAL A 46 1.77 -7.49 -0.91
C VAL A 46 1.48 -6.95 0.49
N PHE A 47 2.26 -5.95 0.88
CA PHE A 47 2.07 -5.20 2.10
C PHE A 47 1.68 -3.77 1.80
N VAL A 48 0.67 -3.27 2.51
CA VAL A 48 0.12 -1.93 2.31
C VAL A 48 0.17 -1.18 3.64
N PRO A 49 0.88 -0.05 3.77
CA PRO A 49 0.79 0.76 4.98
C PRO A 49 -0.66 1.12 5.32
N SER A 50 -1.06 1.13 6.59
CA SER A 50 -2.45 1.48 6.93
C SER A 50 -2.79 2.93 6.63
N GLU A 51 -1.81 3.83 6.59
CA GLU A 51 -1.97 5.20 6.08
C GLU A 51 -2.36 5.19 4.60
N VAL A 52 -1.78 4.29 3.81
CA VAL A 52 -2.17 4.10 2.40
C VAL A 52 -3.63 3.62 2.34
N VAL A 53 -4.05 2.72 3.23
CA VAL A 53 -5.45 2.30 3.31
C VAL A 53 -6.38 3.47 3.69
N ALA A 54 -5.96 4.33 4.61
CA ALA A 54 -6.72 5.53 4.99
C ALA A 54 -6.84 6.51 3.80
N GLU A 55 -5.74 6.79 3.11
CA GLU A 55 -5.72 7.63 1.91
C GLU A 55 -6.63 7.05 0.80
N LEU A 56 -6.63 5.73 0.62
CA LEU A 56 -7.55 5.07 -0.33
C LEU A 56 -9.02 5.31 0.07
N HIS A 57 -9.37 5.24 1.35
CA HIS A 57 -10.74 5.57 1.79
C HIS A 57 -11.13 7.02 1.46
N ASP A 58 -10.21 7.97 1.60
CA ASP A 58 -10.49 9.38 1.26
C ASP A 58 -10.72 9.58 -0.25
N ILE A 59 -9.96 8.87 -1.10
CA ILE A 59 -10.11 8.97 -2.57
C ILE A 59 -11.46 8.42 -3.05
N THR A 60 -12.09 7.47 -2.33
CA THR A 60 -13.42 6.97 -2.72
C THR A 60 -14.54 8.02 -2.66
N GLN A 61 -14.29 9.18 -2.06
CA GLN A 61 -15.27 10.27 -1.96
C GLN A 61 -15.45 11.03 -3.29
N TYR A 62 -14.51 10.88 -4.23
CA TYR A 62 -14.62 11.49 -5.56
C TYR A 62 -15.52 10.65 -6.49
N GLN A 63 -15.93 11.23 -7.62
CA GLN A 63 -16.80 10.58 -8.63
C GLN A 63 -16.07 10.45 -9.98
N ASP A 64 -14.83 10.00 -9.94
CA ASP A 64 -14.01 9.81 -11.12
C ASP A 64 -13.48 8.38 -11.22
N ILE A 65 -12.70 8.13 -12.28
CA ILE A 65 -12.07 6.84 -12.54
C ILE A 65 -11.14 6.40 -11.39
N TYR A 66 -10.52 7.35 -10.68
CA TYR A 66 -9.63 7.05 -9.57
C TYR A 66 -10.40 6.61 -8.33
N ALA A 67 -11.58 7.15 -8.07
CA ALA A 67 -12.47 6.66 -7.01
C ALA A 67 -12.95 5.23 -7.27
N ALA A 68 -13.33 4.92 -8.52
CA ALA A 68 -13.72 3.57 -8.93
C ALA A 68 -12.54 2.58 -8.84
N ALA A 69 -11.36 2.97 -9.31
CA ALA A 69 -10.14 2.18 -9.19
C ALA A 69 -9.78 1.92 -7.73
N THR A 70 -9.88 2.95 -6.88
CA THR A 70 -9.62 2.83 -5.44
C THR A 70 -10.61 1.89 -4.76
N SER A 71 -11.89 1.93 -5.14
CA SER A 71 -12.90 1.00 -4.63
C SER A 71 -12.56 -0.46 -4.96
N ASN A 72 -12.00 -0.72 -6.15
CA ASN A 72 -11.53 -2.06 -6.53
C ASN A 72 -10.34 -2.51 -5.67
N VAL A 73 -9.39 -1.61 -5.36
CA VAL A 73 -8.27 -1.90 -4.44
C VAL A 73 -8.79 -2.26 -3.04
N LEU A 74 -9.77 -1.52 -2.52
CA LEU A 74 -10.38 -1.80 -1.22
C LEU A 74 -11.20 -3.10 -1.23
N ALA A 75 -11.88 -3.42 -2.32
CA ALA A 75 -12.58 -4.70 -2.48
C ALA A 75 -11.60 -5.89 -2.43
N ALA A 76 -10.37 -5.70 -2.91
CA ALA A 76 -9.30 -6.70 -2.86
C ALA A 76 -8.56 -6.79 -1.51
N ARG A 77 -9.08 -6.17 -0.43
CA ARG A 77 -8.42 -6.07 0.89
C ARG A 77 -7.96 -7.40 1.49
N GLY A 78 -8.61 -8.50 1.15
CA GLY A 78 -8.24 -9.85 1.58
C GLY A 78 -6.97 -10.42 0.93
N HIS A 79 -6.45 -9.76 -0.11
CA HIS A 79 -5.30 -10.23 -0.89
C HIS A 79 -3.99 -9.48 -0.59
N TYR A 80 -4.01 -8.49 0.30
CA TYR A 80 -2.81 -7.84 0.80
C TYR A 80 -2.88 -7.69 2.32
N THR A 81 -1.71 -7.60 2.95
CA THR A 81 -1.63 -7.41 4.40
C THR A 81 -1.39 -5.93 4.67
N ALA A 82 -2.38 -5.25 5.28
CA ALA A 82 -2.09 -3.91 5.79
C ALA A 82 -1.13 -4.03 6.99
N ARG A 83 -0.03 -3.29 6.96
CA ARG A 83 0.98 -3.32 8.04
C ARG A 83 1.46 -1.92 8.38
N LEU A 84 1.52 -1.65 9.67
CA LEU A 84 2.24 -0.49 10.18
C LEU A 84 3.74 -0.68 9.89
N ILE A 85 4.48 0.42 9.70
CA ILE A 85 5.96 0.35 9.70
C ILE A 85 6.46 -0.33 11.00
N TYR A 86 5.75 -0.11 12.11
CA TYR A 86 5.94 -0.82 13.37
C TYR A 86 5.83 -2.36 13.25
N ASP A 87 4.87 -2.87 12.47
CA ASP A 87 4.66 -4.33 12.34
C ASP A 87 5.81 -5.03 11.62
N TYR A 88 6.56 -4.32 10.78
CA TYR A 88 7.76 -4.87 10.18
C TYR A 88 8.88 -5.04 11.21
N ALA A 89 9.03 -4.07 12.13
CA ALA A 89 9.99 -4.18 13.23
C ALA A 89 9.59 -5.30 14.19
N ARG A 90 8.34 -5.30 14.63
CA ARG A 90 7.80 -6.28 15.58
C ARG A 90 7.92 -7.73 15.10
N ASN A 91 7.73 -7.98 13.80
CA ASN A 91 7.78 -9.33 13.23
C ASN A 91 9.17 -9.72 12.69
N GLY A 92 10.20 -8.91 12.93
CA GLY A 92 11.59 -9.21 12.55
C GLY A 92 11.91 -9.04 11.06
N TYR A 93 11.03 -8.39 10.29
CA TYR A 93 11.28 -8.08 8.87
C TYR A 93 12.17 -6.84 8.68
N MET A 94 12.23 -5.95 9.67
CA MET A 94 13.20 -4.86 9.76
C MET A 94 13.65 -4.67 11.21
N THR A 95 14.76 -3.96 11.44
CA THR A 95 15.14 -3.57 12.81
C THR A 95 14.31 -2.37 13.27
N THR A 96 14.09 -2.24 14.58
CA THR A 96 13.45 -1.06 15.18
C THR A 96 14.15 0.25 14.78
N GLU A 97 15.49 0.23 14.71
CA GLU A 97 16.29 1.38 14.28
C GLU A 97 16.03 1.75 12.81
N ALA A 98 15.91 0.76 11.93
CA ALA A 98 15.58 0.99 10.53
C ALA A 98 14.14 1.55 10.38
N ALA A 99 13.19 1.01 11.14
CA ALA A 99 11.82 1.51 11.20
C ALA A 99 11.76 2.98 11.66
N ARG A 100 12.49 3.31 12.72
CA ARG A 100 12.59 4.67 13.25
C ARG A 100 13.23 5.62 12.24
N THR A 101 14.33 5.20 11.63
CA THR A 101 15.02 5.98 10.59
C THR A 101 14.09 6.29 9.43
N LEU A 102 13.32 5.29 8.95
CA LEU A 102 12.34 5.49 7.88
C LEU A 102 11.26 6.50 8.27
N LEU A 103 10.66 6.36 9.46
CA LEU A 103 9.63 7.30 9.94
C LEU A 103 10.18 8.72 10.07
N THR A 104 11.37 8.90 10.66
CA THR A 104 11.99 10.22 10.81
C THR A 104 12.30 10.89 9.48
N VAL A 105 12.79 10.13 8.48
CA VAL A 105 13.12 10.68 7.17
C VAL A 105 11.87 11.07 6.38
N ILE A 106 10.81 10.26 6.43
CA ILE A 106 9.63 10.45 5.58
C ILE A 106 8.64 11.46 6.18
N SER A 107 8.56 11.56 7.51
CA SER A 107 7.56 12.38 8.22
C SER A 107 7.47 13.85 7.74
N PRO A 108 8.59 14.58 7.57
CA PRO A 108 8.54 15.98 7.15
C PRO A 108 8.05 16.16 5.70
N HIS A 109 8.28 15.17 4.85
CA HIS A 109 7.89 15.20 3.43
C HIS A 109 6.43 14.86 3.19
N ARG A 110 5.76 14.25 4.18
CA ARG A 110 4.35 13.85 4.11
C ARG A 110 3.45 14.68 5.01
N SER A 111 3.98 15.77 5.59
CA SER A 111 3.28 16.59 6.59
C SER A 111 2.76 15.75 7.76
N TRP A 112 3.49 14.71 8.14
CA TRP A 112 3.12 13.80 9.22
C TRP A 112 3.64 14.24 10.58
N ASP A 113 4.38 15.34 10.64
CA ASP A 113 4.99 15.84 11.88
C ASP A 113 3.93 16.13 12.96
N ASP A 114 2.70 16.47 12.55
CA ASP A 114 1.55 16.68 13.43
C ASP A 114 0.57 15.48 13.47
N SER A 115 0.89 14.37 12.80
CA SER A 115 0.01 13.20 12.75
C SER A 115 0.03 12.46 14.08
N PRO A 116 -1.08 12.41 14.85
CA PRO A 116 -1.15 11.68 16.11
C PRO A 116 -0.91 10.18 15.92
N TYR A 117 -1.20 9.69 14.72
CA TYR A 117 -0.96 8.32 14.33
C TYR A 117 0.54 8.02 14.15
N VAL A 118 1.31 8.91 13.51
CA VAL A 118 2.77 8.73 13.37
C VAL A 118 3.47 8.88 14.72
N ALA A 119 3.01 9.80 15.57
CA ALA A 119 3.50 9.92 16.94
C ALA A 119 3.30 8.63 17.76
N GLN A 120 2.14 7.99 17.63
CA GLN A 120 1.85 6.71 18.28
C GLN A 120 2.77 5.57 17.78
N LEU A 121 3.05 5.54 16.48
CA LEU A 121 3.98 4.56 15.91
C LEU A 121 5.41 4.72 16.40
N VAL A 122 5.90 5.97 16.49
CA VAL A 122 7.23 6.25 17.03
C VAL A 122 7.31 5.80 18.49
N ALA A 123 6.29 6.09 19.31
CA ALA A 123 6.26 5.68 20.72
C ALA A 123 6.25 4.15 20.89
N LEU A 124 5.58 3.40 20.01
CA LEU A 124 5.58 1.94 20.04
C LEU A 124 6.95 1.33 19.70
N LEU A 125 7.77 2.02 18.90
CA LEU A 125 9.14 1.60 18.57
C LEU A 125 10.16 1.89 19.68
N GLU A 126 9.78 2.66 20.70
CA GLU A 126 10.67 2.98 21.84
C GLU A 126 10.58 1.99 23.01
N GLN A 127 9.65 1.03 22.93
CA GLN A 127 9.43 -0.04 23.92
C GLN A 127 10.17 -1.32 23.56
#